data_AF-A0A1S3ZY12-F1
#
_entry.id   AF-A0A1S3ZY12-F1
#
_cell.length_a   1.000
_cell.length_b   1.000
_cell.length_c   1.000
_cell.angle_alpha   90.00
_cell.angle_beta   90.00
_cell.angle_gamma   90.00
#
_symmetry.space_group_name_H-M   'P 1'
#
loop_
_entity.id
_entity.type
_entity.pdbx_description
1 polymer ?
#
loop_
_entity_poly.entity_id
_entity_poly.type
_entity_poly.pdbx_seq_one_letter_code
_entity_poly.pdbx_strand_id
1 'polypeptide(L)'
;MASTNIFLIFLLAALIVTPVVVAQLVSIRISGVVLCSVNGNLDVINGLTPQVFSNASVQLRCGTRNVVSSTITNGSGVFSLVVDPRVNTLLLLLLNCRLVVVTPLSTCNASLPSVGLLVSSLNLVNISNGGVGGLTNIGLGPTGFILNRNLIL
;
A
#
# COMPACT_ATOMS: atom_id res chain seq x y z
N MET A 1 -19.90 59.70 15.34
CA MET A 1 -19.98 58.35 15.96
C MET A 1 -20.30 57.25 14.93
N ALA A 2 -19.86 57.38 13.66
CA ALA A 2 -20.15 56.43 12.58
C ALA A 2 -18.96 55.50 12.21
N SER A 3 -17.75 55.83 12.69
CA SER A 3 -16.51 55.12 12.37
C SER A 3 -16.37 53.76 13.07
N THR A 4 -16.94 53.62 14.27
CA THR A 4 -16.77 52.41 15.11
C THR A 4 -17.56 51.22 14.55
N ASN A 5 -18.75 51.47 14.00
CA ASN A 5 -19.61 50.41 13.44
C ASN A 5 -19.03 49.83 12.14
N ILE A 6 -18.39 50.67 11.31
CA ILE A 6 -17.73 50.22 10.07
C ILE A 6 -16.52 49.35 10.41
N PHE A 7 -15.74 49.72 11.42
CA PHE A 7 -14.56 48.96 11.85
C PHE A 7 -14.93 47.57 12.38
N LEU A 8 -16.05 47.45 13.11
CA LEU A 8 -16.54 46.17 13.62
C LEU A 8 -16.97 45.20 12.51
N ILE A 9 -17.58 45.71 11.43
CA ILE A 9 -18.02 44.90 10.29
C ILE A 9 -16.81 44.32 9.54
N PHE A 10 -15.75 45.12 9.33
CA PHE A 10 -14.51 44.64 8.73
C PHE A 10 -13.78 43.60 9.61
N LEU A 11 -13.81 43.77 10.94
CA LEU A 11 -13.22 42.81 11.87
C LEU A 11 -13.94 41.46 11.84
N LEU A 12 -15.29 41.47 11.80
CA LEU A 12 -16.11 40.26 11.68
C LEU A 12 -15.90 39.53 10.34
N ALA A 13 -15.71 40.28 9.25
CA ALA A 13 -15.43 39.70 7.92
C ALA A 13 -14.03 39.07 7.81
N ALA A 14 -13.06 39.52 8.62
CA ALA A 14 -11.72 38.94 8.66
C ALA A 14 -11.66 37.58 9.39
N LEU A 15 -12.60 37.30 10.32
CA LEU A 15 -12.63 36.07 11.10
C LEU A 15 -13.18 34.85 10.33
N ILE A 16 -13.91 35.07 9.23
CA ILE A 16 -14.56 33.99 8.46
C ILE A 16 -13.62 33.32 7.44
N VAL A 17 -12.38 33.79 7.30
CA VAL A 17 -11.40 33.27 6.33
C VAL A 17 -10.13 32.79 7.03
N THR A 18 -10.29 31.91 8.02
CA THR A 18 -9.15 31.10 8.48
C THR A 18 -9.37 29.68 7.96
N PRO A 19 -8.53 29.16 7.05
CA PRO A 19 -8.53 27.73 6.78
C PRO A 19 -8.09 27.04 8.08
N VAL A 20 -9.02 26.38 8.76
CA VAL A 20 -8.68 25.43 9.83
C VAL A 20 -8.02 24.24 9.14
N VAL A 21 -6.70 24.28 9.00
CA VAL A 21 -5.92 23.12 8.58
C VAL A 21 -5.87 22.20 9.79
N VAL A 22 -6.83 21.28 9.90
CA VAL A 22 -6.70 20.15 10.79
C VAL A 22 -5.56 19.30 10.23
N ALA A 23 -4.45 19.20 10.96
CA ALA A 23 -3.39 18.26 10.63
C ALA A 23 -3.92 16.84 10.85
N GLN A 24 -4.62 16.29 9.85
CA GLN A 24 -5.04 14.88 9.88
C GLN A 24 -3.79 14.03 9.67
N LEU A 25 -3.40 13.29 10.71
CA LEU A 25 -2.35 12.28 10.59
C LEU A 25 -2.90 11.14 9.74
N VAL A 26 -2.30 10.92 8.57
CA VAL A 26 -2.63 9.78 7.72
C VAL A 26 -1.56 8.71 7.91
N SER A 27 -1.96 7.44 7.92
CA SER A 27 -1.07 6.29 7.91
C SER A 27 -1.53 5.33 6.83
N ILE A 28 -0.64 4.98 5.90
CA ILE A 28 -0.94 4.04 4.82
C ILE A 28 -0.13 2.77 5.07
N ARG A 29 -0.83 1.65 5.24
CA ARG A 29 -0.25 0.33 5.41
C ARG A 29 -0.64 -0.56 4.25
N ILE A 30 0.34 -1.27 3.70
CA ILE A 30 0.15 -2.23 2.62
C ILE A 30 0.47 -3.60 3.19
N SER A 31 -0.50 -4.51 3.19
CA SER A 31 -0.32 -5.86 3.75
C SER A 31 -0.98 -6.90 2.87
N GLY A 32 -0.46 -8.12 2.94
CA GLY A 32 -1.03 -9.25 2.23
C GLY A 32 -0.28 -10.54 2.50
N VAL A 33 -0.65 -11.59 1.77
CA VAL A 33 -0.01 -12.90 1.81
C VAL A 33 0.54 -13.21 0.44
N VAL A 34 1.77 -13.73 0.38
CA VAL A 34 2.36 -14.27 -0.85
C VAL A 34 2.27 -15.79 -0.79
N LEU A 35 1.69 -16.37 -1.83
CA LEU A 35 1.61 -17.83 -2.00
C LEU A 35 2.75 -18.32 -2.90
N CYS A 36 3.22 -19.52 -2.64
CA CYS A 36 4.17 -20.26 -3.46
C CYS A 36 3.46 -20.85 -4.68
N SER A 37 2.98 -19.98 -5.57
CA SER A 37 2.24 -20.38 -6.77
C SER A 37 2.42 -19.34 -7.88
N VAL A 38 2.32 -19.77 -9.13
CA VAL A 38 2.46 -18.90 -10.31
C VAL A 38 1.28 -17.93 -10.50
N ASN A 39 0.10 -18.27 -9.97
CA ASN A 39 -1.12 -17.49 -10.19
C ASN A 39 -1.77 -16.96 -8.91
N GLY A 40 -1.10 -17.09 -7.74
CA GLY A 40 -1.57 -16.51 -6.48
C GLY A 40 -2.98 -16.91 -6.06
N ASN A 41 -3.62 -17.84 -6.77
CA ASN A 41 -4.98 -18.25 -6.53
C ASN A 41 -4.96 -19.16 -5.30
N LEU A 42 -5.90 -18.93 -4.39
CA LEU A 42 -6.22 -19.86 -3.30
C LEU A 42 -6.93 -21.07 -3.92
N ASP A 43 -6.27 -21.73 -4.85
CA ASP A 43 -6.78 -22.97 -5.38
C ASP A 43 -6.45 -24.01 -4.32
N VAL A 44 -7.46 -24.39 -3.54
CA VAL A 44 -7.43 -25.57 -2.68
C VAL A 44 -7.45 -26.77 -3.63
N ILE A 45 -6.38 -26.94 -4.39
CA ILE A 45 -6.22 -28.07 -5.29
C ILE A 45 -6.03 -29.27 -4.37
N ASN A 46 -7.03 -30.15 -4.34
CA ASN A 46 -7.02 -31.43 -3.64
C ASN A 46 -7.02 -31.34 -2.10
N GLY A 47 -7.62 -30.31 -1.50
CA GLY A 47 -7.76 -30.23 -0.04
C GLY A 47 -6.47 -29.93 0.72
N LEU A 48 -5.39 -29.57 0.00
CA LEU A 48 -4.14 -29.10 0.58
C LEU A 48 -4.21 -27.60 0.84
N THR A 49 -3.65 -27.17 1.97
CA THR A 49 -3.50 -25.74 2.27
C THR A 49 -2.58 -25.10 1.22
N PRO A 50 -2.94 -23.94 0.65
CA PRO A 50 -2.08 -23.23 -0.30
C PRO A 50 -0.69 -23.02 0.31
N GLN A 51 0.34 -23.51 -0.36
CA GLN A 51 1.71 -23.37 0.13
C GLN A 51 2.07 -21.88 0.19
N VAL A 52 2.49 -21.40 1.35
CA VAL A 52 2.89 -19.99 1.55
C VAL A 52 4.33 -19.77 1.10
N PHE A 53 4.64 -18.55 0.66
CA PHE A 53 6.01 -18.16 0.30
C PHE A 53 6.65 -17.39 1.45
N SER A 54 7.33 -18.11 2.35
CA SER A 54 8.07 -17.52 3.46
C SER A 54 9.44 -16.98 3.04
N ASN A 55 9.96 -15.99 3.78
CA ASN A 55 11.25 -15.36 3.53
C ASN A 55 11.42 -14.78 2.11
N ALA A 56 10.32 -14.40 1.47
CA ALA A 56 10.31 -13.78 0.16
C ALA A 56 10.51 -12.27 0.31
N SER A 57 11.40 -11.68 -0.48
CA SER A 57 11.61 -10.24 -0.53
C SER A 57 10.52 -9.60 -1.39
N VAL A 58 9.70 -8.76 -0.78
CA VAL A 58 8.60 -8.02 -1.41
C VAL A 58 8.98 -6.56 -1.49
N GLN A 59 8.95 -6.00 -2.70
CA GLN A 59 9.24 -4.60 -2.97
C GLN A 59 7.98 -3.90 -3.46
N LEU A 60 7.67 -2.75 -2.86
CA LEU A 60 6.75 -1.78 -3.44
C LEU A 60 7.54 -0.94 -4.45
N ARG A 61 7.20 -1.07 -5.72
CA ARG A 61 7.82 -0.33 -6.81
C ARG A 61 6.81 0.62 -7.44
N CYS A 62 7.19 1.89 -7.57
CA CYS A 62 6.38 2.92 -8.20
C CYS A 62 7.05 3.45 -9.47
N GLY A 63 6.25 3.72 -10.50
CA GLY A 63 6.73 4.17 -11.80
C GLY A 63 7.57 3.12 -12.53
N THR A 64 8.60 3.58 -13.22
CA THR A 64 9.40 2.71 -14.10
C THR A 64 10.19 1.69 -13.28
N ARG A 65 10.94 2.11 -12.24
CA ARG A 65 11.79 1.20 -11.41
C ARG A 65 12.07 1.66 -9.98
N ASN A 66 11.38 2.65 -9.42
CA ASN A 66 11.71 3.18 -8.10
C ASN A 66 11.18 2.27 -6.98
N VAL A 67 12.08 1.70 -6.18
CA VAL A 67 11.71 0.98 -4.96
C VAL A 67 11.40 2.01 -3.88
N VAL A 68 10.14 2.04 -3.46
CA VAL A 68 9.64 2.98 -2.43
C VAL A 68 9.76 2.36 -1.04
N SER A 69 9.52 1.06 -0.94
CA SER A 69 9.62 0.32 0.31
C SER A 69 9.86 -1.16 0.02
N SER A 70 10.47 -1.87 0.96
CA SER A 70 10.74 -3.30 0.85
C SER A 70 10.60 -3.99 2.19
N THR A 71 10.14 -5.23 2.17
CA THR A 71 9.99 -6.06 3.36
C THR A 71 10.23 -7.54 3.02
N ILE A 72 10.23 -8.39 4.03
CA ILE A 72 10.37 -9.84 3.87
C ILE A 72 9.11 -10.50 4.44
N THR A 73 8.58 -11.50 3.74
CA THR A 73 7.44 -12.27 4.25
C THR A 73 7.85 -13.10 5.47
N ASN A 74 6.98 -13.19 6.46
CA ASN A 74 7.20 -14.03 7.63
C ASN A 74 6.96 -15.52 7.33
N GLY A 75 7.03 -16.38 8.35
CA GLY A 75 6.80 -17.83 8.24
C GLY A 75 5.43 -18.22 7.66
N SER A 76 4.44 -17.33 7.74
CA SER A 76 3.09 -17.52 7.17
C SER A 76 2.93 -16.88 5.79
N GLY A 77 4.00 -16.40 5.17
CA GLY A 77 3.95 -15.69 3.88
C GLY A 77 3.35 -14.27 3.96
N VAL A 78 3.11 -13.76 5.17
CA VAL A 78 2.52 -12.42 5.38
C VAL A 78 3.61 -11.37 5.25
N PHE A 79 3.31 -10.29 4.52
CA PHE A 79 4.13 -9.09 4.47
C PHE A 79 3.33 -7.88 4.96
N SER A 80 4.04 -6.88 5.48
CA SER A 80 3.46 -5.57 5.78
C SER A 80 4.48 -4.47 5.54
N LEU A 81 4.04 -3.40 4.88
CA LEU A 81 4.81 -2.22 4.54
C LEU A 81 4.04 -1.00 5.07
N VAL A 82 4.77 -0.02 5.56
CA VAL A 82 4.21 1.31 5.87
C VAL A 82 4.90 2.30 4.96
N VAL A 83 4.14 3.21 4.37
CA VAL A 83 4.65 4.23 3.45
C VAL A 83 4.35 5.62 3.99
N ASP A 84 5.26 6.56 3.74
CA ASP A 84 5.04 7.96 4.09
C ASP A 84 3.99 8.57 3.16
N PRO A 85 2.81 8.98 3.68
CA PRO A 85 1.74 9.57 2.87
C PRO A 85 2.07 10.98 2.38
N ARG A 86 3.10 11.64 2.91
CA ARG A 86 3.55 12.96 2.43
C ARG A 86 4.15 12.88 1.03
N VAL A 87 4.81 11.76 0.73
CA VAL A 87 5.48 11.51 -0.55
C VAL A 87 4.65 10.57 -1.41
N ASN A 88 4.00 9.57 -0.80
CA ASN A 88 3.27 8.53 -1.51
C ASN A 88 1.77 8.68 -1.27
N THR A 89 1.12 9.48 -2.11
CA THR A 89 -0.33 9.67 -2.04
C THR A 89 -1.07 8.38 -2.40
N LEU A 90 -2.28 8.19 -1.85
CA LEU A 90 -3.11 7.03 -2.14
C LEU A 90 -3.32 6.83 -3.65
N LEU A 91 -3.57 7.90 -4.39
CA LEU A 91 -3.78 7.84 -5.84
C LEU A 91 -2.52 7.38 -6.59
N LEU A 92 -1.33 7.87 -6.18
CA LEU A 92 -0.06 7.42 -6.75
C LEU A 92 0.16 5.92 -6.50
N LEU A 93 -0.14 5.46 -5.28
CA LEU A 93 -0.01 4.06 -4.88
C LEU A 93 -0.91 3.14 -5.72
N LEU A 94 -2.16 3.52 -5.93
CA LEU A 94 -3.12 2.71 -6.68
C LEU A 94 -2.85 2.67 -8.19
N LEU A 95 -2.39 3.78 -8.77
CA LEU A 95 -2.25 3.90 -10.24
C LEU A 95 -0.85 3.58 -10.76
N ASN A 96 0.19 3.90 -9.98
CA ASN A 96 1.56 3.87 -10.46
C ASN A 96 2.46 2.89 -9.71
N CYS A 97 1.94 2.21 -8.69
CA CYS A 97 2.73 1.27 -7.90
C CYS A 97 2.27 -0.17 -8.05
N ARG A 98 3.23 -1.07 -7.92
CA ARG A 98 3.05 -2.52 -7.96
C ARG A 98 3.91 -3.17 -6.89
N LEU A 99 3.40 -4.23 -6.30
CA LEU A 99 4.17 -5.12 -5.46
C LEU A 99 4.91 -6.10 -6.35
N VAL A 100 6.21 -6.28 -6.10
CA VAL A 100 7.06 -7.22 -6.83
C VAL A 100 7.78 -8.10 -5.82
N VAL A 101 7.59 -9.40 -5.94
CA VAL A 101 8.38 -10.39 -5.18
C VAL A 101 9.63 -10.66 -6.00
N VAL A 102 10.78 -10.22 -5.49
CA VAL A 102 12.06 -10.33 -6.19
C VAL A 102 12.77 -11.66 -5.94
N THR A 103 12.31 -12.41 -4.93
CA THR A 103 12.78 -13.78 -4.68
C THR A 103 12.24 -14.72 -5.77
N PRO A 104 13.10 -15.50 -6.45
CA PRO A 104 12.67 -16.46 -7.46
C PRO A 104 11.68 -17.49 -6.90
N LEU A 105 10.61 -17.78 -7.64
CA LEU A 105 9.56 -18.70 -7.17
C LEU A 105 10.09 -20.12 -6.93
N SER A 106 11.15 -20.51 -7.63
CA SER A 106 11.86 -21.77 -7.42
C SER A 106 12.44 -21.95 -6.01
N THR A 107 12.62 -20.87 -5.21
CA THR A 107 13.14 -20.99 -3.83
C THR A 107 12.10 -21.55 -2.87
N CYS A 108 10.81 -21.40 -3.15
CA CYS A 108 9.75 -21.97 -2.30
C CYS A 108 9.35 -23.38 -2.75
N ASN A 109 9.43 -23.67 -4.05
CA ASN A 109 9.23 -25.00 -4.61
C ASN A 109 10.05 -25.13 -5.90
N ALA A 110 11.00 -26.08 -5.90
CA ALA A 110 11.95 -26.26 -7.00
C ALA A 110 11.30 -26.64 -8.35
N SER A 111 10.05 -27.12 -8.34
CA SER A 111 9.27 -27.41 -9.55
C SER A 111 8.66 -26.16 -10.20
N LEU A 112 8.72 -25.00 -9.53
CA LEU A 112 8.19 -23.74 -10.04
C LEU A 112 9.26 -22.96 -10.83
N PRO A 113 8.85 -22.03 -11.72
CA PRO A 113 9.79 -21.27 -12.55
C PRO A 113 10.83 -20.49 -11.74
N SER A 114 12.10 -20.58 -12.16
CA SER A 114 13.20 -19.75 -11.64
C SER A 114 13.31 -18.40 -12.33
N VAL A 115 12.62 -18.22 -13.46
CA VAL A 115 12.63 -17.00 -14.29
C VAL A 115 11.29 -16.29 -14.22
N GLY A 116 11.34 -14.98 -14.05
CA GLY A 116 10.19 -14.11 -13.84
C GLY A 116 9.94 -13.82 -12.36
N LEU A 117 9.11 -12.80 -12.11
CA LEU A 117 8.83 -12.28 -10.77
C LEU A 117 7.34 -12.26 -10.52
N LEU A 118 6.91 -12.50 -9.29
CA LEU A 118 5.50 -12.33 -8.92
C LEU A 118 5.20 -10.84 -8.81
N VAL A 119 4.13 -10.39 -9.48
CA VAL A 119 3.71 -9.00 -9.49
C VAL A 119 2.25 -8.90 -9.10
N SER A 120 1.91 -7.88 -8.31
CA SER A 120 0.52 -7.56 -7.98
C SER A 120 0.27 -6.06 -8.03
N SER A 121 -0.90 -5.68 -8.52
CA SER A 121 -1.42 -4.31 -8.36
C SER A 121 -1.96 -4.11 -6.94
N LEU A 122 -2.09 -2.86 -6.53
CA LEU A 122 -2.67 -2.52 -5.23
C LEU A 122 -4.15 -2.21 -5.37
N ASN A 123 -4.92 -2.61 -4.36
CA ASN A 123 -6.30 -2.17 -4.18
C ASN A 123 -6.50 -1.64 -2.76
N LEU A 124 -7.48 -0.75 -2.62
CA LEU A 124 -7.96 -0.28 -1.33
C LEU A 124 -8.73 -1.41 -0.65
N VAL A 125 -8.29 -1.78 0.55
CA VAL A 125 -8.93 -2.82 1.37
C VAL A 125 -9.86 -2.17 2.39
N ASN A 126 -9.36 -1.18 3.13
CA ASN A 126 -10.14 -0.50 4.15
C ASN A 126 -9.64 0.92 4.40
N ILE A 127 -10.55 1.77 4.87
CA ILE A 127 -10.24 3.07 5.45
C ILE A 127 -10.90 3.09 6.82
N SER A 128 -10.14 3.43 7.85
CA SER A 128 -10.62 3.51 9.22
C SER A 128 -10.05 4.75 9.90
N ASN A 129 -10.88 5.48 10.62
CA ASN A 129 -10.43 6.56 11.49
C ASN A 129 -10.16 5.99 12.88
N GLY A 130 -8.94 6.16 13.38
CA GLY A 130 -8.52 5.71 14.70
C GLY A 130 -8.57 6.84 15.72
N GLY A 131 -9.31 6.61 16.82
CA GLY A 131 -9.14 7.24 18.13
C GLY A 131 -9.11 8.78 18.24
N VAL A 132 -8.84 9.24 19.47
CA VAL A 132 -8.72 10.67 19.80
C VAL A 132 -7.44 11.22 19.18
N GLY A 133 -7.57 12.15 18.23
CA GLY A 133 -6.45 12.70 17.45
C GLY A 133 -6.63 12.66 15.93
N GLY A 134 -7.72 12.03 15.43
CA GLY A 134 -8.12 12.13 14.02
C GLY A 134 -7.20 11.39 13.05
N LEU A 135 -6.59 10.28 13.48
CA LEU A 135 -5.66 9.52 12.66
C LEU A 135 -6.44 8.68 11.62
N THR A 136 -6.23 8.92 10.33
CA THR A 136 -6.85 8.12 9.26
C THR A 136 -5.89 7.02 8.83
N ASN A 137 -6.30 5.77 9.02
CA ASN A 137 -5.54 4.60 8.64
C ASN A 137 -6.11 4.00 7.35
N ILE A 138 -5.28 3.86 6.33
CA ILE A 138 -5.63 3.36 5.00
C ILE A 138 -4.90 2.02 4.82
N GLY A 139 -5.67 0.95 4.67
CA GLY A 139 -5.15 -0.38 4.37
C GLY A 139 -5.24 -0.66 2.87
N LEU A 140 -4.09 -0.99 2.28
CA LEU A 140 -3.97 -1.48 0.92
C LEU A 140 -3.57 -2.95 0.91
N GLY A 141 -3.97 -3.66 -0.14
CA GLY A 141 -3.64 -5.06 -0.32
C GLY A 141 -3.39 -5.40 -1.79
N PRO A 142 -2.74 -6.54 -2.06
CA PRO A 142 -2.54 -7.04 -3.42
C PRO A 142 -3.88 -7.46 -4.04
N THR A 143 -4.06 -7.23 -5.34
CA THR A 143 -5.20 -7.78 -6.10
C THR A 143 -5.03 -9.27 -6.44
N GLY A 144 -3.82 -9.79 -6.27
CA GLY A 144 -3.42 -11.15 -6.67
C GLY A 144 -2.03 -11.12 -7.31
N PHE A 145 -1.20 -12.11 -6.97
CA PHE A 145 0.15 -12.22 -7.50
C PHE A 145 0.18 -13.10 -8.74
N ILE A 146 0.68 -12.56 -9.85
CA ILE A 146 0.85 -13.28 -11.11
C ILE A 146 2.31 -13.28 -11.52
N LEU A 147 2.78 -14.40 -12.07
CA LEU A 147 4.14 -14.52 -12.59
C LEU A 147 4.29 -13.68 -13.87
N ASN A 148 5.15 -12.67 -13.81
CA ASN A 148 5.57 -11.89 -14.97
C ASN A 148 7.00 -12.26 -15.37
N ARG A 149 7.15 -12.93 -16.52
CA ARG A 149 8.45 -13.35 -17.07
C ARG A 149 9.22 -12.23 -17.78
N ASN A 150 8.53 -11.16 -18.18
CA ASN A 150 9.12 -10.05 -18.92
C ASN A 150 9.60 -8.92 -18.00
N LEU A 151 9.32 -9.02 -16.70
CA LEU A 151 9.74 -8.00 -15.74
C LEU A 151 11.23 -8.21 -15.39
N ILE A 152 12.06 -7.30 -15.88
CA ILE A 152 13.48 -7.20 -15.54
C ILE A 152 13.64 -6.00 -14.60
N LEU A 153 14.16 -6.23 -13.39
CA LEU A 153 14.28 -5.22 -12.32
C LEU A 153 15.29 -4.13 -12.65
#